data_AF-A0A2D5GRG0-F1
#
_entry.id   AF-A0A2D5GRG0-F1
#
_cell.length_a   1.000
_cell.length_b   1.000
_cell.length_c   1.000
_cell.angle_alpha   90.00
_cell.angle_beta   90.00
_cell.angle_gamma   90.00
#
_symmetry.space_group_name_H-M   'P 1'
#
loop_
_entity.id
_entity.type
_entity.pdbx_description
1 polymer ?
#
loop_
_entity_poly.entity_id
_entity_poly.type
_entity_poly.pdbx_seq_one_letter_code
_entity_poly.pdbx_strand_id
1 'polypeptide(L)'
;MTNLKKTLVLTFLAGIFAVSGSSTVSAGYGYPPQRHCKYKQITSYQYQTRYQTVFVTRYDHCGKPFRVKTVRSFTVKVPVTRWVKVGY
;
A
#
# COMPACT_ATOMS: atom_id res chain seq x y z
N MET A 1 -65.51 16.69 6.43
CA MET A 1 -64.46 16.86 5.39
C MET A 1 -63.14 16.17 5.80
N THR A 2 -63.11 14.84 5.88
CA THR A 2 -61.92 14.08 6.34
C THR A 2 -61.39 13.07 5.32
N ASN A 3 -62.06 12.89 4.18
CA ASN A 3 -61.69 11.89 3.18
C ASN A 3 -60.72 12.42 2.11
N LEU A 4 -60.62 13.74 1.90
CA LEU A 4 -59.71 14.31 0.89
C LEU A 4 -58.22 14.14 1.25
N LYS A 5 -57.90 14.19 2.56
CA LYS A 5 -56.52 14.07 3.06
C LYS A 5 -55.97 12.64 2.93
N LYS A 6 -56.83 11.62 3.03
CA LYS A 6 -56.44 10.21 2.92
C LYS A 6 -56.13 9.81 1.48
N THR A 7 -56.90 10.34 0.52
CA THR A 7 -56.69 10.07 -0.91
C THR A 7 -55.40 10.69 -1.44
N LEU A 8 -55.01 11.87 -0.92
CA LEU A 8 -53.80 12.58 -1.32
C LEU A 8 -52.52 11.90 -0.80
N VAL A 9 -52.56 11.31 0.39
CA VAL A 9 -51.44 10.53 0.94
C VAL A 9 -51.22 9.23 0.15
N LEU A 10 -52.31 8.58 -0.28
CA LEU A 10 -52.23 7.32 -1.04
C LEU A 10 -51.63 7.51 -2.44
N THR A 11 -51.97 8.61 -3.12
CA THR A 11 -51.41 8.92 -4.45
C THR A 11 -49.94 9.31 -4.39
N PHE A 12 -49.49 9.96 -3.29
CA PHE A 12 -48.08 10.27 -3.08
C PHE A 12 -47.23 9.01 -2.87
N LEU A 13 -47.75 8.03 -2.11
CA LEU A 13 -47.08 6.73 -1.89
C LEU A 13 -47.00 5.86 -3.16
N ALA A 14 -48.05 5.87 -3.99
CA ALA A 14 -48.05 5.15 -5.26
C ALA A 14 -47.08 5.76 -6.30
N GLY A 15 -46.92 7.09 -6.29
CA GLY A 15 -45.95 7.78 -7.15
C GLY A 15 -44.49 7.44 -6.82
N ILE A 16 -44.16 7.20 -5.54
CA ILE A 16 -42.80 6.84 -5.12
C ILE A 16 -42.44 5.40 -5.55
N PHE A 17 -43.42 4.48 -5.56
CA PHE A 17 -43.22 3.11 -6.04
C PHE A 17 -43.11 2.98 -7.57
N ALA A 18 -43.66 3.94 -8.32
CA ALA A 18 -43.54 3.95 -9.78
C ALA A 18 -42.14 4.38 -10.29
N VAL A 19 -41.35 5.07 -9.46
CA VAL A 19 -39.99 5.55 -9.83
C VAL A 19 -38.91 4.49 -9.56
N SER A 20 -39.23 3.41 -8.84
CA SER A 20 -38.28 2.33 -8.52
C SER A 20 -37.98 1.40 -9.71
N GLY A 21 -38.70 1.53 -10.82
CA GLY A 21 -38.50 0.77 -12.05
C GLY A 21 -37.51 1.40 -13.04
N SER A 22 -36.66 2.33 -12.60
CA SER A 22 -35.59 2.89 -13.42
C SER A 22 -34.40 1.93 -13.41
N SER A 23 -34.44 0.89 -14.23
CA SER A 23 -33.25 0.11 -14.56
C SER A 23 -32.25 1.05 -15.23
N THR A 24 -31.20 1.43 -14.50
CA THR A 24 -30.02 2.05 -15.09
C THR A 24 -29.31 0.99 -15.93
N VAL A 25 -29.72 0.85 -17.18
CA VAL A 25 -28.83 0.26 -18.20
C VAL A 25 -27.65 1.19 -18.33
N SER A 26 -26.54 0.81 -17.70
CA SER A 26 -25.24 1.39 -17.99
C SER A 26 -24.97 1.14 -19.48
N ALA A 27 -25.10 2.19 -20.29
CA ALA A 27 -24.56 2.21 -21.62
C ALA A 27 -23.03 2.14 -21.47
N GLY A 28 -22.48 0.92 -21.48
CA GLY A 28 -21.05 0.65 -21.52
C GLY A 28 -20.48 1.06 -22.87
N TYR A 29 -20.50 2.36 -23.16
CA TYR A 29 -19.82 2.98 -24.29
C TYR A 29 -18.32 2.78 -24.10
N GLY A 30 -17.72 1.85 -24.85
CA GLY A 30 -16.37 1.96 -25.39
C GLY A 30 -15.21 2.31 -24.45
N TYR A 31 -15.30 2.04 -23.14
CA TYR A 31 -14.13 2.20 -22.28
C TYR A 31 -13.11 1.11 -22.66
N PRO A 32 -11.85 1.48 -22.99
CA PRO A 32 -10.79 0.48 -23.15
C PRO A 32 -10.74 -0.36 -21.87
N PRO A 33 -10.43 -1.67 -21.95
CA PRO A 33 -10.38 -2.51 -20.76
C PRO A 33 -9.55 -1.79 -19.70
N GLN A 34 -10.18 -1.51 -18.55
CA GLN A 34 -9.48 -0.87 -17.45
C GLN A 34 -8.32 -1.79 -17.10
N ARG A 35 -7.09 -1.38 -17.45
CA ARG A 35 -5.89 -2.12 -17.04
C ARG A 35 -6.00 -2.29 -15.53
N HIS A 36 -6.23 -3.53 -15.09
CA HIS A 36 -6.48 -3.85 -13.69
C HIS A 36 -5.16 -3.71 -12.93
N CYS A 37 -4.76 -2.47 -12.68
CA CYS A 37 -3.55 -2.16 -11.96
C CYS A 37 -3.76 -2.44 -10.48
N LYS A 38 -3.00 -3.36 -9.92
CA LYS A 38 -2.97 -3.63 -8.48
C LYS A 38 -1.61 -3.26 -7.93
N TYR A 39 -1.58 -2.66 -6.74
CA TYR A 39 -0.34 -2.51 -6.00
C TYR A 39 0.02 -3.86 -5.37
N LYS A 40 1.23 -4.32 -5.65
CA LYS A 40 1.78 -5.54 -5.06
C LYS A 40 3.03 -5.18 -4.27
N GLN A 41 3.13 -5.72 -3.06
CA GLN A 41 4.35 -5.63 -2.28
C GLN A 41 5.37 -6.63 -2.84
N ILE A 42 6.54 -6.13 -3.21
CA ILE A 42 7.64 -6.95 -3.72
C ILE A 42 8.82 -6.77 -2.76
N THR A 43 9.43 -7.90 -2.38
CA THR A 43 10.68 -7.92 -1.63
C THR A 43 11.83 -8.09 -2.60
N SER A 44 12.74 -7.11 -2.61
CA SER A 44 14.01 -7.19 -3.33
C SER A 44 15.15 -7.21 -2.33
N TYR A 45 16.28 -7.82 -2.68
CA TYR A 45 17.45 -7.81 -1.83
C TYR A 45 18.45 -6.77 -2.33
N GLN A 46 18.83 -5.85 -1.46
CA GLN A 46 19.78 -4.79 -1.77
C GLN A 46 21.03 -4.95 -0.92
N TYR A 47 22.19 -4.67 -1.50
CA TYR A 47 23.44 -4.62 -0.77
C TYR A 47 23.54 -3.29 -0.02
N GLN A 48 23.81 -3.36 1.27
CA GLN A 48 24.00 -2.19 2.13
C GLN A 48 25.33 -2.30 2.84
N THR A 49 26.11 -1.22 2.81
CA THR A 49 27.34 -1.11 3.59
C THR A 49 26.99 -0.78 5.04
N ARG A 50 27.53 -1.54 5.98
CA ARG A 50 27.39 -1.32 7.42
C ARG A 50 28.77 -1.12 8.03
N TYR A 51 28.81 -0.35 9.10
CA TYR A 51 30.02 -0.06 9.84
C TYR A 51 29.92 -0.67 11.24
N GLN A 52 30.96 -1.36 11.66
CA GLN A 52 31.08 -1.89 13.01
C GLN A 52 32.37 -1.40 13.63
N THR A 53 32.25 -0.89 14.85
CA THR A 53 33.42 -0.62 15.68
C THR A 53 33.89 -1.93 16.30
N VAL A 54 35.16 -2.26 16.08
CA VAL A 54 35.84 -3.40 16.69
C VAL A 54 37.02 -2.93 17.50
N PHE A 55 37.31 -3.62 18.60
CA PHE A 55 38.50 -3.41 19.40
C PHE A 55 39.52 -4.48 19.04
N VAL A 56 40.67 -4.07 18.53
CA VAL A 56 41.75 -4.97 18.12
C VAL A 56 42.91 -4.79 19.10
N THR A 57 43.44 -5.91 19.60
CA THR A 57 44.69 -5.90 20.37
C THR A 57 45.86 -5.78 19.40
N ARG A 58 46.71 -4.77 19.61
CA ARG A 58 48.00 -4.61 18.93
C ARG A 58 49.12 -4.64 19.97
N TYR A 59 50.35 -4.76 19.52
CA TYR A 59 51.54 -4.82 20.36
C TYR A 59 52.47 -3.68 20.02
N ASP A 60 53.06 -3.04 21.04
CA ASP A 60 54.06 -1.98 20.84
C ASP A 60 55.43 -2.57 20.51
N HIS A 61 56.44 -1.71 20.33
CA HIS A 61 57.82 -2.16 20.06
C HIS A 61 58.44 -2.97 21.21
N CYS A 62 57.87 -2.90 22.41
CA CYS A 62 58.24 -3.67 23.59
C CYS A 62 57.40 -4.95 23.76
N GLY A 63 56.48 -5.26 22.84
CA GLY A 63 55.58 -6.40 22.94
C GLY A 63 54.45 -6.24 23.97
N LYS A 64 54.15 -5.03 24.44
CA LYS A 64 53.03 -4.78 25.36
C LYS A 64 51.72 -4.64 24.60
N PRO A 65 50.66 -5.35 25.00
CA PRO A 65 49.37 -5.27 24.33
C PRO A 65 48.67 -3.94 24.62
N PHE A 66 48.06 -3.35 23.61
CA PHE A 66 47.16 -2.21 23.74
C PHE A 66 45.93 -2.36 22.84
N ARG A 67 44.80 -1.78 23.26
CA ARG A 67 43.53 -1.86 22.53
C ARG A 67 43.38 -0.66 21.60
N VAL A 68 43.11 -0.93 20.32
CA VAL A 68 42.83 0.08 19.32
C VAL A 68 41.37 -0.03 18.87
N LYS A 69 40.66 1.09 18.90
CA LYS A 69 39.32 1.23 18.32
C LYS A 69 39.47 1.36 16.79
N THR A 70 38.96 0.39 16.05
CA THR A 70 38.98 0.40 14.58
C THR A 70 37.56 0.29 14.05
N VAL A 71 37.23 1.06 13.02
CA VAL A 71 35.96 0.92 12.30
C VAL A 71 36.19 0.01 11.08
N ARG A 72 35.39 -1.05 10.96
CA ARG A 72 35.38 -1.93 9.79
C ARG A 72 34.08 -1.75 9.03
N SER A 73 34.16 -1.69 7.71
CA SER A 73 33.00 -1.74 6.82
C SER A 73 32.78 -3.17 6.31
N PHE A 74 31.53 -3.59 6.22
CA PHE A 74 31.15 -4.85 5.59
C PHE A 74 29.83 -4.67 4.85
N THR A 75 29.63 -5.48 3.82
CA THR A 75 28.44 -5.40 2.97
C THR A 75 27.48 -6.51 3.36
N VAL A 76 26.23 -6.15 3.64
CA VAL A 76 25.15 -7.09 3.96
C VAL A 76 24.05 -7.01 2.92
N LYS A 77 23.41 -8.15 2.64
CA LYS A 77 22.26 -8.24 1.74
C LYS A 77 20.98 -8.10 2.57
N VAL A 78 20.26 -7.00 2.42
CA VAL A 78 19.09 -6.64 3.24
C VAL A 78 17.81 -6.72 2.41
N PRO A 79 16.72 -7.33 2.93
CA PRO A 79 15.43 -7.31 2.25
C PRO A 79 14.82 -5.91 2.31
N VAL A 80 14.42 -5.39 1.15
CA VAL A 80 13.71 -4.11 1.00
C VAL A 80 12.37 -4.38 0.34
N THR A 81 11.30 -4.08 1.08
CA THR A 81 9.92 -4.18 0.62
C THR A 81 9.47 -2.85 0.01
N ARG A 82 8.93 -2.91 -1.20
CA ARG A 82 8.33 -1.75 -1.86
C ARG A 82 7.02 -2.12 -2.54
N TRP A 83 6.11 -1.16 -2.60
CA TRP A 83 4.87 -1.27 -3.38
C TRP A 83 5.16 -0.95 -4.83
N VAL A 84 4.79 -1.87 -5.73
CA VAL A 84 4.92 -1.70 -7.18
C VAL A 84 3.54 -1.82 -7.80
N LYS A 85 3.21 -0.91 -8.73
CA LYS A 85 2.00 -0.98 -9.53
C LYS A 85 2.21 -2.02 -10.64
N VAL A 86 1.43 -3.08 -10.61
CA VAL A 86 1.46 -4.16 -11.62
C VAL A 86 0.18 -4.06 -12.42
N GLY A 87 0.30 -3.83 -13.73
CA GLY A 87 -0.81 -3.94 -14.68
C GLY A 87 -0.85 -5.34 -15.29
N TYR A 88 -2.05 -5.88 -15.45
CA TYR A 88 -2.34 -7.10 -16.22
C TYR A 88 -3.05 -6.73 -17.51
#